data_AF-A0A933RIV5-F1
#
_entry.id   AF-A0A933RIV5-F1
#
_cell.length_a   1.000
_cell.length_b   1.000
_cell.length_c   1.000
_cell.angle_alpha   90.00
_cell.angle_beta   90.00
_cell.angle_gamma   90.00
#
_symmetry.space_group_name_H-M   'P 1'
#
loop_
_entity.id
_entity.type
_entity.pdbx_description
1 polymer ?
#
loop_
_entity_poly.entity_id
_entity_poly.type
_entity_poly.pdbx_seq_one_letter_code
_entity_poly.pdbx_strand_id
1 'polypeptide(L)'
;LDTEVRGLAAPGGLHVYLLQPFVPRERVLTTVLRDAPPERGAALLRRLADAVAAVVDERVGLDAQAANWAVDDGDRLVLFDVSTPMLRAPGGRQELDLAIFLSIYPWALRRVLRRVAGGVMAQYHDPRTVLLDVASNLHKEELGRWLPAFLAAANEHVAPALTAGEVQRYFRRDRALWLALQRLRRADRAWQRVVRRRAYPFLLAPPYRYGPMTPPEEGSP
;
A
#
# COMPACT_ATOMS: atom_id res chain seq x y z
N LEU A 1 -14.14 -9.97 -4.77
CA LEU A 1 -15.40 -9.24 -4.52
C LEU A 1 -15.94 -8.80 -5.87
N ASP A 2 -17.25 -8.83 -6.08
CA ASP A 2 -17.83 -8.42 -7.36
C ASP A 2 -17.70 -6.91 -7.53
N THR A 3 -16.71 -6.49 -8.33
CA THR A 3 -16.41 -5.09 -8.57
C THR A 3 -16.86 -4.72 -9.98
N GLU A 4 -17.66 -3.68 -10.11
CA GLU A 4 -18.12 -3.15 -11.40
C GLU A 4 -17.57 -1.76 -11.68
N VAL A 5 -17.39 -1.46 -12.97
CA VAL A 5 -17.01 -0.11 -13.44
C VAL A 5 -18.25 0.56 -14.01
N ARG A 6 -18.62 1.72 -13.47
CA ARG A 6 -19.77 2.49 -13.93
C ARG A 6 -19.36 3.86 -14.45
N GLY A 7 -19.65 4.13 -15.72
CA GLY A 7 -19.49 5.44 -16.33
C GLY A 7 -20.78 6.25 -16.24
N LEU A 8 -20.69 7.50 -15.80
CA LEU A 8 -21.78 8.47 -15.82
C LEU A 8 -21.35 9.69 -16.63
N ALA A 9 -22.13 10.03 -17.65
CA ALA A 9 -21.91 11.26 -18.41
C ALA A 9 -22.16 12.48 -17.52
N ALA A 10 -21.29 13.48 -17.60
CA ALA A 10 -21.40 14.73 -16.87
C ALA A 10 -21.05 15.91 -17.79
N PRO A 11 -21.53 17.14 -17.50
CA PRO A 11 -21.09 18.33 -18.25
C PRO A 11 -19.57 18.45 -18.22
N GLY A 12 -18.93 18.35 -19.39
CA GLY A 12 -17.48 18.43 -19.53
C GLY A 12 -16.73 17.09 -19.47
N GLY A 13 -17.40 15.94 -19.41
CA GLY A 13 -16.73 14.65 -19.56
C GLY A 13 -17.47 13.41 -19.05
N LEU A 14 -16.70 12.37 -18.76
CA LEU A 14 -17.17 11.10 -18.20
C LEU A 14 -16.65 10.95 -16.77
N HIS A 15 -17.54 10.71 -15.82
CA HIS A 15 -17.18 10.28 -14.46
C HIS A 15 -17.17 8.76 -14.39
N VAL A 16 -16.07 8.18 -13.96
CA VAL A 16 -15.91 6.72 -13.84
C VAL A 16 -15.87 6.35 -12.36
N TYR A 17 -16.72 5.42 -11.96
CA TYR A 17 -16.81 4.90 -10.61
C TYR A 17 -16.40 3.43 -10.60
N LEU A 18 -15.63 3.05 -9.59
CA LEU A 18 -15.40 1.66 -9.21
C LEU A 18 -16.38 1.35 -8.06
N LEU A 19 -17.32 0.45 -8.30
CA LEU A 19 -18.34 0.07 -7.33
C LEU A 19 -18.04 -1.34 -6.84
N GLN A 20 -17.96 -1.50 -5.53
CA GLN A 20 -17.62 -2.76 -4.88
C GLN A 20 -18.48 -2.94 -3.62
N PRO A 21 -18.86 -4.17 -3.24
CA PRO A 21 -19.52 -4.45 -1.98
C PRO A 21 -18.77 -3.84 -0.79
N PHE A 22 -19.53 -3.30 0.15
CA PHE A 22 -18.98 -2.78 1.39
C PHE A 22 -18.39 -3.91 2.22
N VAL A 23 -17.13 -3.76 2.64
CA VAL A 23 -16.46 -4.68 3.57
C VAL A 23 -16.68 -4.16 5.00
N PRO A 24 -17.34 -4.92 5.88
CA PRO A 24 -17.47 -4.54 7.29
C PRO A 24 -16.11 -4.35 7.94
N ARG A 25 -15.97 -3.33 8.79
CA ARG A 25 -14.70 -2.96 9.42
C ARG A 25 -14.12 -4.10 10.26
N GLU A 26 -14.99 -4.88 10.87
CA GLU A 26 -14.69 -6.02 11.74
C GLU A 26 -14.05 -7.17 10.95
N ARG A 27 -14.27 -7.20 9.63
CA ARG A 27 -13.65 -8.17 8.72
C ARG A 27 -12.30 -7.69 8.18
N VAL A 28 -11.97 -6.40 8.26
CA VAL A 28 -10.67 -5.90 7.77
C VAL A 28 -9.55 -6.50 8.61
N LEU A 29 -8.53 -7.05 7.96
CA LEU A 29 -7.47 -7.83 8.60
C LEU A 29 -6.74 -7.04 9.69
N THR A 30 -6.55 -5.73 9.54
CA THR A 30 -5.97 -4.91 10.62
C THR A 30 -6.86 -4.85 11.86
N THR A 31 -8.18 -4.81 11.71
CA THR A 31 -9.13 -4.89 12.85
C THR A 31 -9.08 -6.29 13.46
N VAL A 32 -9.16 -7.35 12.64
CA VAL A 32 -9.09 -8.73 13.11
C VAL A 32 -7.80 -8.98 13.90
N LEU A 33 -6.65 -8.52 13.41
CA LEU A 33 -5.36 -8.68 14.08
C LEU A 33 -5.24 -7.90 15.39
N ARG A 34 -6.02 -6.85 15.63
CA ARG A 34 -6.03 -6.14 16.93
C ARG A 34 -6.66 -6.99 18.03
N ASP A 35 -7.67 -7.77 17.67
CA ASP A 35 -8.46 -8.53 18.65
C ASP A 35 -8.15 -10.04 18.64
N ALA A 36 -7.41 -10.53 17.64
CA ALA A 36 -7.11 -11.95 17.48
C ALA A 36 -6.17 -12.49 18.59
N PRO A 37 -6.41 -13.74 19.04
CA PRO A 37 -5.43 -14.46 19.85
C PRO A 37 -4.14 -14.73 19.06
N PRO A 38 -2.98 -14.90 19.74
CA PRO A 38 -1.67 -15.08 19.11
C PRO A 38 -1.64 -16.12 17.97
N GLU A 39 -2.27 -17.28 18.19
CA GLU A 39 -2.26 -18.40 17.26
C GLU A 39 -3.02 -18.07 15.97
N ARG A 40 -4.21 -17.47 16.11
CA ARG A 40 -5.04 -17.08 14.95
C ARG A 40 -4.38 -15.95 14.16
N GLY A 41 -3.86 -14.93 14.84
CA GLY A 41 -3.20 -13.83 14.15
C GLY A 41 -1.92 -14.27 13.42
N ALA A 42 -1.12 -15.14 14.03
CA ALA A 42 0.05 -15.72 13.38
C ALA A 42 -0.34 -16.57 12.15
N ALA A 43 -1.41 -17.35 12.23
CA ALA A 43 -1.92 -18.13 11.11
C ALA A 43 -2.40 -17.24 9.95
N LEU A 44 -3.11 -16.15 10.24
CA LEU A 44 -3.55 -15.18 9.22
C LEU A 44 -2.36 -14.47 8.55
N LEU A 45 -1.34 -14.12 9.32
CA LEU A 45 -0.12 -13.48 8.80
C LEU A 45 0.70 -14.44 7.93
N ARG A 46 0.77 -15.72 8.29
CA ARG A 46 1.37 -16.75 7.43
C ARG A 46 0.61 -16.87 6.11
N ARG A 47 -0.72 -16.97 6.16
CA ARG A 47 -1.56 -16.98 4.94
C ARG A 47 -1.32 -15.76 4.05
N LEU A 48 -1.12 -14.59 4.65
CA LEU A 48 -0.79 -13.37 3.89
C LEU A 48 0.57 -13.49 3.21
N ALA A 49 1.60 -13.95 3.92
CA ALA A 49 2.92 -14.16 3.37
C ALA A 49 2.90 -15.20 2.23
N ASP A 50 2.20 -16.32 2.43
CA ASP A 50 2.02 -17.38 1.42
C ASP A 50 1.31 -16.84 0.18
N ALA A 51 0.26 -16.04 0.36
CA ALA A 51 -0.48 -15.44 -0.76
C ALA A 51 0.40 -14.48 -1.57
N VAL A 52 1.22 -13.67 -0.90
CA VAL A 52 2.20 -12.79 -1.57
C VAL A 52 3.21 -13.62 -2.36
N ALA A 53 3.82 -14.62 -1.74
CA ALA A 53 4.83 -15.47 -2.39
C ALA A 53 4.27 -16.26 -3.58
N ALA A 54 2.99 -16.65 -3.53
CA ALA A 54 2.35 -17.41 -4.59
C ALA A 54 1.93 -16.56 -5.81
N VAL A 55 1.69 -15.26 -5.63
CA VAL A 55 1.09 -14.40 -6.66
C VAL A 55 2.05 -13.33 -7.19
N VAL A 56 2.95 -12.80 -6.34
CA VAL A 56 3.82 -11.71 -6.76
C VAL A 56 4.96 -12.26 -7.61
N ASP A 57 5.12 -11.68 -8.79
CA ASP A 57 6.23 -11.97 -9.70
C ASP A 57 6.53 -10.74 -10.57
N GLU A 58 7.41 -10.92 -11.56
CA GLU A 58 7.82 -9.84 -12.47
C GLU A 58 6.68 -9.22 -13.28
N ARG A 59 5.53 -9.92 -13.41
CA ARG A 59 4.34 -9.53 -14.17
C ARG A 59 3.18 -9.10 -13.28
N VAL A 60 3.07 -9.69 -12.09
CA VAL A 60 1.98 -9.50 -11.15
C VAL A 60 2.50 -8.84 -9.88
N GLY A 61 2.01 -7.63 -9.60
CA GLY A 61 2.35 -6.86 -8.42
C GLY A 61 1.19 -6.77 -7.44
N LEU A 62 1.50 -6.54 -6.16
CA LEU A 62 0.51 -6.54 -5.10
C LEU A 62 0.82 -5.50 -4.01
N ASP A 63 -0.15 -4.63 -3.67
CA ASP A 63 -0.13 -3.87 -2.43
C ASP A 63 -0.72 -4.76 -1.32
N ALA A 64 0.16 -5.52 -0.66
CA ALA A 64 -0.23 -6.53 0.30
C ALA A 64 -0.46 -5.98 1.73
N GLN A 65 -0.59 -4.66 1.90
CA GLN A 65 -0.86 -4.05 3.20
C GLN A 65 -2.06 -4.73 3.87
N ALA A 66 -1.95 -5.07 5.16
CA ALA A 66 -3.04 -5.73 5.88
C ALA A 66 -4.36 -4.95 5.83
N ALA A 67 -4.32 -3.62 5.66
CA ALA A 67 -5.52 -2.79 5.51
C ALA A 67 -6.29 -3.04 4.20
N ASN A 68 -5.68 -3.70 3.21
CA ASN A 68 -6.26 -4.03 1.91
C ASN A 68 -6.94 -5.40 1.87
N TRP A 69 -6.89 -6.15 2.98
CA TRP A 69 -7.41 -7.50 3.08
C TRP A 69 -8.56 -7.60 4.09
N ALA A 70 -9.54 -8.42 3.75
CA ALA A 70 -10.59 -8.86 4.66
C ALA A 70 -10.43 -10.34 4.99
N VAL A 71 -10.99 -10.74 6.13
CA VAL A 71 -11.09 -12.13 6.56
C VAL A 71 -12.55 -12.56 6.43
N ASP A 72 -12.80 -13.64 5.69
CA ASP A 72 -14.13 -14.23 5.59
C ASP A 72 -14.45 -15.15 6.78
N ASP A 73 -15.67 -15.71 6.82
CA ASP A 73 -16.12 -16.56 7.93
C ASP A 73 -15.34 -17.90 8.04
N GLY A 74 -14.53 -18.24 7.02
CA GLY A 74 -13.66 -19.41 6.99
C GLY A 74 -12.17 -19.08 7.18
N ASP A 75 -11.84 -17.89 7.71
CA ASP A 75 -10.47 -17.40 7.88
C ASP A 75 -9.66 -17.32 6.56
N ARG A 76 -10.35 -17.14 5.43
CA ARG A 76 -9.69 -16.87 4.14
C ARG A 76 -9.47 -15.38 3.96
N LEU A 77 -8.33 -15.05 3.37
CA LEU A 77 -7.98 -13.68 3.04
C LEU A 77 -8.59 -13.28 1.70
N VAL A 78 -9.30 -12.17 1.69
CA VAL A 78 -9.92 -11.58 0.50
C VAL A 78 -9.29 -10.21 0.28
N LEU A 79 -8.50 -10.09 -0.79
CA LEU A 79 -8.01 -8.79 -1.25
C LEU A 79 -9.19 -7.98 -1.78
N PHE A 80 -9.34 -6.77 -1.27
CA PHE A 80 -10.40 -5.85 -1.69
C PHE A 80 -9.88 -4.52 -2.22
N ASP A 81 -8.56 -4.28 -2.16
CA ASP A 81 -7.94 -3.18 -2.88
C ASP A 81 -7.92 -3.45 -4.39
N VAL A 82 -8.24 -2.41 -5.15
CA VAL A 82 -8.26 -2.40 -6.62
C VAL A 82 -7.36 -1.31 -7.19
N SER A 83 -6.56 -0.64 -6.34
CA SER A 83 -5.74 0.52 -6.72
C SER A 83 -4.27 0.17 -6.99
N THR A 84 -3.86 -1.05 -6.64
CA THR A 84 -2.51 -1.57 -6.91
C THR A 84 -2.19 -1.55 -8.41
N PRO A 85 -0.98 -1.11 -8.82
CA PRO A 85 -0.45 -1.30 -10.18
C PRO A 85 -0.11 -2.77 -10.42
N MET A 86 -1.14 -3.61 -10.60
CA MET A 86 -1.03 -5.06 -10.51
C MET A 86 -0.35 -5.69 -11.72
N LEU A 87 -0.51 -5.16 -12.93
CA LEU A 87 -0.12 -5.87 -14.15
C LEU A 87 0.99 -5.15 -14.93
N ARG A 88 1.96 -5.94 -15.39
CA ARG A 88 2.93 -5.56 -16.41
C ARG A 88 2.76 -6.35 -17.69
N ALA A 89 2.94 -5.64 -18.79
CA ALA A 89 3.10 -6.21 -20.11
C ALA A 89 4.35 -7.10 -20.16
N PRO A 90 4.41 -8.07 -21.09
CA PRO A 90 5.65 -8.75 -21.45
C PRO A 90 6.77 -7.73 -21.72
N GLY A 91 7.94 -7.93 -21.11
CA GLY A 91 9.05 -6.96 -21.16
C GLY A 91 9.07 -5.92 -20.03
N GLY A 92 8.20 -6.04 -19.03
CA GLY A 92 8.30 -5.30 -17.76
C GLY A 92 7.69 -3.89 -17.77
N ARG A 93 7.01 -3.49 -18.85
CA ARG A 93 6.31 -2.20 -18.91
C ARG A 93 5.00 -2.28 -18.12
N GLN A 94 4.77 -1.29 -17.26
CA GLN A 94 3.49 -1.14 -16.54
C GLN A 94 2.33 -0.99 -17.54
N GLU A 95 1.26 -1.78 -17.38
CA GLU A 95 0.02 -1.62 -18.15
C GLU A 95 -0.72 -0.34 -17.73
N LEU A 96 -0.53 0.07 -16.48
CA LEU A 96 -1.09 1.28 -15.92
C LEU A 96 -0.41 2.53 -16.48
N ASP A 97 -1.20 3.46 -17.02
CA ASP A 97 -0.68 4.76 -17.45
C ASP A 97 -0.28 5.63 -16.24
N LEU A 98 1.02 5.65 -15.95
CA LEU A 98 1.60 6.48 -14.89
C LEU A 98 1.34 7.98 -15.07
N ALA A 99 1.01 8.45 -16.29
CA ALA A 99 0.67 9.86 -16.51
C ALA A 99 -0.58 10.26 -15.71
N ILE A 100 -1.53 9.34 -15.50
CA ILE A 100 -2.74 9.57 -14.69
C ILE A 100 -2.34 9.87 -13.25
N PHE A 101 -1.46 9.06 -12.65
CA PHE A 101 -0.97 9.29 -11.27
C PHE A 101 -0.13 10.55 -11.15
N LEU A 102 0.67 10.86 -12.16
CA LEU A 102 1.53 12.05 -12.16
C LEU A 102 0.75 13.34 -12.41
N SER A 103 -0.51 13.26 -12.87
CA SER A 103 -1.34 14.41 -13.17
C SER A 103 -1.63 15.28 -11.93
N ILE A 104 -1.59 14.67 -10.74
CA ILE A 104 -1.79 15.34 -9.43
C ILE A 104 -0.64 16.27 -9.03
N TYR A 105 0.49 16.19 -9.72
CA TYR A 105 1.68 16.97 -9.45
C TYR A 105 1.90 18.06 -10.50
N PRO A 106 2.62 19.15 -10.13
CA PRO A 106 2.99 20.21 -11.06
C PRO A 106 3.68 19.67 -12.31
N TRP A 107 3.30 20.18 -13.48
CA TRP A 107 3.80 19.69 -14.77
C TRP A 107 5.33 19.71 -14.87
N ALA A 108 5.98 20.74 -14.32
CA ALA A 108 7.43 20.91 -14.32
C ALA A 108 8.17 19.77 -13.58
N LEU A 109 7.52 19.14 -12.59
CA LEU A 109 8.11 18.06 -11.80
C LEU A 109 7.78 16.67 -12.34
N ARG A 110 6.84 16.54 -13.27
CA ARG A 110 6.34 15.23 -13.75
C ARG A 110 7.45 14.35 -14.32
N ARG A 111 8.45 14.92 -15.02
CA ARG A 111 9.57 14.14 -15.57
C ARG A 111 10.44 13.53 -14.47
N VAL A 112 10.73 14.29 -13.42
CA VAL A 112 11.51 13.82 -12.26
C VAL A 112 10.70 12.76 -11.51
N LEU A 113 9.44 13.07 -11.21
CA LEU A 113 8.53 12.16 -10.50
C LEU A 113 8.26 10.87 -11.28
N ARG A 114 8.27 10.90 -12.61
CA ARG A 114 8.15 9.68 -13.44
C ARG A 114 9.28 8.69 -13.19
N ARG A 115 10.52 9.17 -13.01
CA ARG A 115 11.66 8.28 -12.70
C ARG A 115 11.51 7.67 -11.31
N VAL A 116 11.10 8.47 -10.33
CA VAL A 116 10.83 7.99 -8.97
C VAL A 116 9.69 6.97 -8.97
N ALA A 117 8.59 7.27 -9.67
CA ALA A 117 7.43 6.39 -9.79
C ALA A 117 7.80 5.04 -10.42
N GLY A 118 8.66 5.02 -11.45
CA GLY A 118 9.12 3.76 -12.04
C GLY A 118 9.82 2.85 -11.02
N GLY A 119 10.66 3.43 -10.15
CA GLY A 119 11.32 2.70 -9.06
C GLY A 119 10.35 2.23 -7.97
N VAL A 120 9.34 3.03 -7.63
CA VAL A 120 8.28 2.62 -6.67
C VAL A 120 7.42 1.51 -7.27
N MET A 121 7.02 1.63 -8.54
CA MET A 121 6.27 0.57 -9.24
C MET A 121 7.09 -0.69 -9.44
N ALA A 122 8.43 -0.60 -9.43
CA ALA A 122 9.32 -1.76 -9.43
C ALA A 122 9.04 -2.67 -8.23
N GLN A 123 8.84 -2.06 -7.05
CA GLN A 123 8.78 -2.71 -5.75
C GLN A 123 7.56 -3.61 -5.56
N TYR A 124 6.41 -3.25 -6.15
CA TYR A 124 5.20 -4.07 -6.04
C TYR A 124 5.32 -5.45 -6.71
N HIS A 125 6.31 -5.65 -7.58
CA HIS A 125 6.55 -6.88 -8.35
C HIS A 125 7.76 -7.67 -7.86
N ASP A 126 8.32 -7.29 -6.72
CA ASP A 126 9.38 -8.03 -6.05
C ASP A 126 8.82 -8.61 -4.75
N PRO A 127 8.66 -9.94 -4.63
CA PRO A 127 8.06 -10.56 -3.44
C PRO A 127 8.73 -10.14 -2.15
N ARG A 128 10.07 -10.02 -2.18
CA ARG A 128 10.85 -9.56 -1.03
C ARG A 128 10.48 -8.14 -0.62
N THR A 129 10.41 -7.21 -1.56
CA THR A 129 10.04 -5.83 -1.26
C THR A 129 8.58 -5.72 -0.82
N VAL A 130 7.66 -6.48 -1.41
CA VAL A 130 6.25 -6.52 -0.97
C VAL A 130 6.15 -7.02 0.47
N LEU A 131 6.81 -8.12 0.82
CA LEU A 131 6.83 -8.63 2.19
C LEU A 131 7.48 -7.63 3.17
N LEU A 132 8.56 -6.96 2.77
CA LEU A 132 9.16 -5.88 3.55
C LEU A 132 8.19 -4.72 3.80
N ASP A 133 7.39 -4.34 2.79
CA ASP A 133 6.37 -3.31 2.93
C ASP A 133 5.25 -3.74 3.87
N VAL A 134 4.77 -4.99 3.79
CA VAL A 134 3.79 -5.53 4.76
C VAL A 134 4.31 -5.41 6.19
N ALA A 135 5.54 -5.85 6.44
CA ALA A 135 6.17 -5.77 7.76
C ALA A 135 6.26 -4.31 8.26
N SER A 136 6.62 -3.38 7.38
CA SER A 136 6.68 -1.94 7.67
C SER A 136 5.30 -1.37 8.01
N ASN A 137 4.26 -1.79 7.28
CA ASN A 137 2.89 -1.33 7.51
C ASN A 137 2.29 -1.88 8.80
N LEU A 138 2.76 -3.00 9.35
CA LEU A 138 2.36 -3.42 10.70
C LEU A 138 2.69 -2.36 11.75
N HIS A 139 3.81 -1.63 11.61
CA HIS A 139 4.12 -0.51 12.52
C HIS A 139 3.22 0.70 12.27
N LYS A 140 2.94 1.02 11.01
CA LYS A 140 2.01 2.10 10.64
C LYS A 140 0.61 1.90 11.24
N GLU A 141 0.16 0.64 11.30
CA GLU A 141 -1.18 0.25 11.75
C GLU A 141 -1.26 -0.06 13.27
N GLU A 142 -0.20 0.22 14.03
CA GLU A 142 -0.09 -0.08 15.48
C GLU A 142 -0.19 -1.59 15.80
N LEU A 143 0.25 -2.42 14.85
CA LEU A 143 0.27 -3.88 14.90
C LEU A 143 1.69 -4.43 15.12
N GLY A 144 2.59 -3.64 15.72
CA GLY A 144 4.00 -3.97 15.89
C GLY A 144 4.25 -5.29 16.62
N ARG A 145 3.35 -5.70 17.53
CA ARG A 145 3.42 -7.00 18.23
C ARG A 145 3.46 -8.22 17.30
N TRP A 146 2.95 -8.07 16.08
CA TRP A 146 2.88 -9.14 15.09
C TRP A 146 4.14 -9.26 14.23
N LEU A 147 5.06 -8.30 14.33
CA LEU A 147 6.26 -8.28 13.49
C LEU A 147 7.09 -9.57 13.61
N PRO A 148 7.34 -10.15 14.80
CA PRO A 148 8.11 -11.40 14.88
C PRO A 148 7.44 -12.57 14.15
N ALA A 149 6.13 -12.75 14.35
CA ALA A 149 5.37 -13.82 13.69
C ALA A 149 5.33 -13.65 12.17
N PHE A 150 5.15 -12.41 11.70
CA PHE A 150 5.16 -12.11 10.27
C PHE A 150 6.55 -12.32 9.65
N LEU A 151 7.63 -11.87 10.31
CA LEU A 151 8.99 -12.09 9.82
C LEU A 151 9.34 -13.58 9.73
N ALA A 152 8.91 -14.38 10.71
CA ALA A 152 9.10 -15.83 10.67
C ALA A 152 8.46 -16.44 9.42
N ALA A 153 7.19 -16.11 9.12
CA ALA A 153 6.50 -16.62 7.94
C ALA A 153 7.08 -16.05 6.62
N ALA A 154 7.36 -14.75 6.56
CA ALA A 154 7.88 -14.11 5.35
C ALA A 154 9.26 -14.64 4.96
N ASN A 155 10.12 -14.93 5.93
CA ASN A 155 11.48 -15.42 5.69
C ASN A 155 11.53 -16.88 5.19
N GLU A 156 10.44 -17.62 5.25
CA GLU A 156 10.32 -18.92 4.58
C GLU A 156 10.35 -18.78 3.04
N HIS A 157 10.01 -17.59 2.52
CA HIS A 157 9.81 -17.35 1.08
C HIS A 157 10.90 -16.51 0.40
N VAL A 158 11.80 -15.88 1.16
CA VAL A 158 12.76 -14.91 0.60
C VAL A 158 14.18 -15.07 1.11
N ALA A 159 15.13 -14.85 0.20
CA ALA A 159 16.55 -14.75 0.50
C ALA A 159 17.10 -13.39 -0.02
N PRO A 160 17.93 -12.66 0.75
CA PRO A 160 18.31 -12.92 2.15
C PRO A 160 17.09 -12.82 3.10
N ALA A 161 17.21 -13.22 4.36
CA ALA A 161 16.11 -13.04 5.32
C ALA A 161 15.86 -11.55 5.62
N LEU A 162 14.59 -11.16 5.77
CA LEU A 162 14.17 -9.87 6.31
C LEU A 162 14.50 -9.77 7.80
N THR A 163 14.93 -8.59 8.23
CA THR A 163 15.24 -8.31 9.64
C THR A 163 14.40 -7.15 10.17
N ALA A 164 14.13 -7.13 11.48
CA ALA A 164 13.44 -6.01 12.11
C ALA A 164 14.17 -4.67 11.87
N GLY A 165 15.51 -4.67 11.88
CA GLY A 165 16.31 -3.48 11.56
C GLY A 165 16.13 -2.98 10.13
N GLU A 166 15.97 -3.88 9.16
CA GLU A 166 15.65 -3.55 7.76
C GLU A 166 14.25 -2.95 7.63
N VAL A 167 13.25 -3.56 8.26
CA VAL A 167 11.87 -3.05 8.32
C VAL A 167 11.85 -1.61 8.86
N GLN A 168 12.57 -1.35 9.95
CA GLN A 168 12.66 -0.04 10.57
C GLN A 168 13.35 1.01 9.68
N ARG A 169 14.38 0.62 8.92
CA ARG A 169 15.01 1.52 7.93
C ARG A 169 14.06 1.80 6.77
N TYR A 170 13.39 0.77 6.26
CA TYR A 170 12.44 0.90 5.16
C TYR A 170 11.29 1.84 5.54
N PHE A 171 10.65 1.61 6.69
CA PHE A 171 9.57 2.43 7.23
C PHE A 171 9.95 3.91 7.33
N ARG A 172 11.12 4.23 7.89
CA ARG A 172 11.59 5.62 8.02
C ARG A 172 11.78 6.30 6.66
N ARG A 173 12.35 5.58 5.69
CA ARG A 173 12.58 6.09 4.33
C ARG A 173 11.26 6.32 3.60
N ASP A 174 10.36 5.35 3.66
CA ASP A 174 9.04 5.41 3.04
C ASP A 174 8.22 6.57 3.61
N ARG A 175 8.18 6.69 4.94
CA ARG A 175 7.57 7.83 5.65
C ARG A 175 8.08 9.18 5.16
N ALA A 176 9.41 9.32 5.00
CA ALA A 176 10.00 10.57 4.54
C ALA A 176 9.56 10.91 3.10
N LEU A 177 9.53 9.91 2.21
CA LEU A 177 9.08 10.07 0.83
C LEU A 177 7.60 10.51 0.77
N TRP A 178 6.71 9.82 1.49
CA TRP A 178 5.28 10.16 1.51
C TRP A 178 4.99 11.53 2.09
N LEU A 179 5.68 11.94 3.16
CA LEU A 179 5.55 13.27 3.72
C LEU A 179 6.00 14.36 2.72
N ALA A 180 7.08 14.13 1.98
CA ALA A 180 7.55 15.04 0.95
C ALA A 180 6.53 15.17 -0.20
N LEU A 181 6.00 14.05 -0.71
CA LEU A 181 4.98 14.02 -1.76
C LEU A 181 3.68 14.70 -1.31
N GLN A 182 3.24 14.48 -0.07
CA GLN A 182 2.04 15.13 0.47
C GLN A 182 2.21 16.65 0.58
N ARG A 183 3.38 17.12 1.05
CA ARG A 183 3.70 18.56 1.09
C ARG A 183 3.68 19.17 -0.30
N LEU A 184 4.26 18.47 -1.28
CA LEU A 184 4.27 18.93 -2.67
C LEU A 184 2.85 19.06 -3.24
N ARG A 185 1.97 18.06 -3.03
CA ARG A 185 0.57 18.12 -3.47
C ARG A 185 -0.20 19.29 -2.84
N ARG A 186 0.08 19.61 -1.58
CA ARG A 186 -0.54 20.75 -0.89
C ARG A 186 -0.04 22.08 -1.43
N ALA A 187 1.26 22.20 -1.71
CA ALA A 187 1.83 23.38 -2.33
C ALA A 187 1.25 23.61 -3.74
N ASP A 188 1.12 22.55 -4.54
CA ASP A 188 0.46 22.64 -5.85
C ASP A 188 -1.00 23.09 -5.71
N ARG A 189 -1.77 22.51 -4.78
CA ARG A 189 -3.14 22.97 -4.52
C ARG A 189 -3.21 24.45 -4.15
N ALA A 190 -2.31 24.93 -3.29
CA ALA A 190 -2.25 26.34 -2.92
C ALA A 190 -1.92 27.22 -4.14
N TRP A 191 -0.95 26.82 -4.95
CA TRP A 191 -0.58 27.53 -6.17
C TRP A 191 -1.71 27.59 -7.21
N GLN A 192 -2.39 26.47 -7.47
CA GLN A 192 -3.52 26.42 -8.41
C GLN A 192 -4.66 27.34 -7.96
N ARG A 193 -4.96 27.37 -6.65
CA ARG A 193 -6.05 28.20 -6.10
C ARG A 193 -5.68 29.68 -6.00
N VAL A 194 -4.50 30.01 -5.51
CA VAL A 194 -4.10 31.39 -5.19
C VAL A 194 -3.54 32.12 -6.41
N VAL A 195 -2.64 31.47 -7.16
CA VAL A 195 -1.94 32.12 -8.28
C VAL A 195 -2.69 31.89 -9.59
N ARG A 196 -3.07 30.65 -9.90
CA ARG A 196 -3.75 30.33 -11.16
C ARG A 196 -5.27 30.54 -11.11
N ARG A 197 -5.84 30.73 -9.91
CA ARG A 197 -7.28 30.89 -9.67
C ARG A 197 -8.13 29.79 -10.32
N ARG A 198 -7.64 28.55 -10.27
CA ARG A 198 -8.32 27.36 -10.80
C ARG A 198 -8.80 26.45 -9.68
N ALA A 199 -9.91 25.76 -9.93
CA ALA A 199 -10.33 24.64 -9.10
C ALA A 199 -9.24 23.56 -9.10
N TYR A 200 -8.94 23.02 -7.92
CA TYR A 200 -8.00 21.91 -7.79
C TYR A 200 -8.77 20.59 -7.99
N PRO A 201 -8.48 19.80 -9.02
CA PRO A 201 -9.37 18.72 -9.46
C PRO A 201 -9.21 17.43 -8.63
N PHE A 202 -8.34 17.41 -7.63
CA PHE A 202 -8.03 16.20 -6.84
C PHE A 202 -8.41 16.34 -5.38
N LEU A 203 -8.92 15.26 -4.81
CA LEU A 203 -9.05 15.11 -3.36
C LEU A 203 -7.65 14.93 -2.75
N LEU A 204 -7.37 15.68 -1.68
CA LEU A 204 -6.17 15.47 -0.88
C LEU A 204 -6.52 14.71 0.38
N ALA A 205 -5.76 13.65 0.66
CA ALA A 205 -5.84 12.96 1.93
C ALA A 205 -5.60 13.93 3.11
N PRO A 206 -6.17 13.65 4.29
CA PRO A 206 -5.82 14.35 5.52
C PRO A 206 -4.31 14.25 5.81
N PRO A 207 -3.76 15.09 6.72
CA PRO A 207 -2.35 15.01 7.11
C PRO A 207 -1.95 13.58 7.48
N TYR A 208 -0.83 13.11 6.95
CA TYR A 208 -0.28 11.81 7.29
C TYR A 208 -0.04 11.78 8.82
N ARG A 209 -0.75 10.91 9.54
CA ARG A 209 -0.53 10.64 10.97
C ARG A 209 0.17 9.29 11.09
N TYR A 210 1.37 9.25 11.65
CA TYR A 210 1.98 8.01 12.12
C TYR A 210 1.77 7.94 13.64
N GLY A 211 1.36 6.77 14.15
CA GLY A 211 1.49 6.48 15.58
C GLY A 211 2.96 6.45 16.01
N PRO A 212 3.27 6.65 17.31
CA PRO A 212 4.63 6.47 17.81
C PRO A 212 5.07 5.01 17.58
N MET A 213 6.34 4.80 17.21
CA MET A 213 6.87 3.43 17.11
C MET A 213 7.01 2.84 18.50
N THR A 214 6.48 1.64 18.72
CA THR A 214 6.91 0.82 19.85
C THR A 214 8.36 0.41 19.57
N PRO A 215 9.33 0.75 20.45
CA PRO A 215 10.68 0.21 20.31
C PRO A 215 10.60 -1.32 20.39
N PRO A 216 11.52 -2.05 19.70
CA PRO A 216 11.66 -3.47 19.97
C PRO A 216 11.89 -3.65 21.46
N GLU A 217 11.14 -4.55 22.11
CA GLU A 217 11.49 -4.99 23.46
C GLU A 217 12.92 -5.54 23.37
N GLU A 218 13.86 -4.81 23.96
CA GLU A 218 15.20 -5.29 24.18
C GLU A 218 15.06 -6.55 25.03
N GLY A 219 15.38 -7.70 24.42
CA GLY A 219 15.47 -8.96 25.14
C GLY A 219 16.34 -8.76 26.37
N SER A 220 15.72 -8.86 27.54
CA SER A 220 16.41 -9.11 28.80
C SER A 220 17.19 -10.43 28.70
N PRO A 221 18.34 -10.52 29.39
CA PRO A 221 19.45 -11.43 29.07
C PRO A 221 19.12 -12.93 29.06
#